data_AF-A0A074KZ22-F1
#
_entry.id   AF-A0A074KZ22-F1
#
_cell.length_a   1.000
_cell.length_b   1.000
_cell.length_c   1.000
_cell.angle_alpha   90.00
_cell.angle_beta   90.00
_cell.angle_gamma   90.00
#
_symmetry.space_group_name_H-M   'P 1'
#
loop_
_entity.id
_entity.type
_entity.pdbx_description
1 polymer ?
#
loop_
_entity_poly.entity_id
_entity_poly.type
_entity_poly.pdbx_seq_one_letter_code
_entity_poly.pdbx_strand_id
1 'polypeptide(L)' 'MLVFINAYRERREISSEELEAIPCFGIMFWIFYLAIQYNGYDDFSNNYFNQTYLKKWVSWIVHWERLYCKF' A
#
# COMPACT_ATOMS: atom_id res chain seq x y z
N MET A 1 -7.27 -11.90 -7.65
CA MET A 1 -5.86 -12.13 -7.23
C MET A 1 -5.21 -13.29 -7.97
N LEU A 2 -5.80 -14.49 -7.97
CA LEU A 2 -5.24 -15.67 -8.67
C LEU A 2 -4.98 -15.44 -10.17
N VAL A 3 -5.87 -14.75 -10.88
CA VAL A 3 -5.70 -14.43 -12.31
C VAL A 3 -4.41 -13.64 -12.58
N PHE A 4 -4.12 -12.63 -11.74
CA PHE A 4 -2.91 -11.81 -11.89
C PHE A 4 -1.64 -12.59 -11.55
N ILE A 5 -1.66 -13.40 -10.49
CA ILE A 5 -0.51 -14.21 -10.09
C ILE A 5 -0.18 -15.24 -11.17
N ASN A 6 -1.20 -15.91 -11.71
CA ASN A 6 -1.02 -16.92 -12.76
C ASN A 6 -0.46 -16.29 -14.04
N ALA A 7 -1.00 -15.15 -14.48
CA ALA A 7 -0.48 -14.44 -15.64
C ALA A 7 0.96 -13.93 -15.42
N TYR A 8 1.31 -13.49 -14.20
CA TYR A 8 2.68 -13.07 -13.89
C TYR A 8 3.66 -14.25 -13.95
N ARG A 9 3.25 -15.41 -13.45
CA ARG A 9 4.04 -16.66 -13.49
C ARG A 9 4.37 -17.13 -14.90
N GLU A 10 3.55 -16.81 -15.90
CA GLU A 10 3.86 -17.10 -17.31
C GLU A 10 5.09 -16.32 -17.83
N ARG A 11 5.42 -15.19 -17.20
CA ARG A 11 6.55 -14.34 -17.59
C ARG A 11 7.77 -14.51 -16.68
N ARG A 12 7.55 -14.76 -15.39
CA ARG A 12 8.61 -14.87 -14.38
C ARG A 12 8.14 -15.74 -13.22
N GLU A 13 8.99 -16.67 -12.78
CA GLU A 13 8.75 -17.42 -11.54
C GLU A 13 8.69 -16.47 -10.33
N ILE A 14 7.76 -16.75 -9.43
CA ILE A 14 7.59 -16.01 -8.18
C ILE A 14 7.53 -17.01 -7.03
N SER A 15 8.40 -16.84 -6.04
CA SER A 15 8.50 -17.75 -4.91
C SER A 15 7.31 -17.62 -3.95
N SER A 16 7.15 -18.59 -3.05
CA SER A 16 6.17 -18.53 -1.95
C SER A 16 6.40 -17.30 -1.07
N GLU A 17 7.66 -17.02 -0.76
CA GLU A 17 8.09 -15.93 0.12
C GLU A 17 7.80 -14.58 -0.54
N GLU A 18 8.06 -14.44 -1.84
CA GLU A 18 7.72 -13.23 -2.61
C GLU A 18 6.21 -12.98 -2.61
N LEU A 19 5.38 -14.04 -2.73
CA LEU A 19 3.92 -13.92 -2.67
C LEU A 19 3.41 -13.54 -1.28
N GLU A 20 3.99 -14.13 -0.23
CA GLU A 20 3.66 -13.79 1.17
C GLU A 20 4.08 -12.36 1.52
N ALA A 21 5.10 -11.81 0.84
CA ALA A 21 5.54 -10.43 1.05
C ALA A 21 4.64 -9.37 0.36
N ILE A 22 3.83 -9.73 -0.64
CA ILE A 22 2.98 -8.78 -1.38
C ILE A 22 2.12 -7.89 -0.48
N PRO A 23 1.42 -8.42 0.55
CA PRO A 23 0.61 -7.57 1.42
C PRO A 23 1.45 -6.55 2.21
N CYS A 24 2.64 -6.95 2.67
CA CYS A 24 3.59 -6.05 3.33
C CYS A 24 4.07 -4.96 2.38
N PHE A 25 4.39 -5.30 1.12
CA PHE A 25 4.73 -4.31 0.09
C PHE A 25 3.58 -3.36 -0.22
N GLY A 26 2.33 -3.83 -0.17
CA GLY A 26 1.14 -2.98 -0.30
C GLY A 26 1.08 -1.91 0.78
N ILE A 27 1.37 -2.25 2.03
CA ILE A 27 1.46 -1.28 3.14
C ILE A 27 2.57 -0.27 2.89
N MET A 28 3.78 -0.75 2.55
CA MET A 28 4.93 0.12 2.27
C MET A 28 4.64 1.09 1.12
N PHE A 29 3.98 0.61 0.07
CA PHE A 29 3.55 1.44 -1.06
C PHE A 29 2.64 2.58 -0.59
N TRP A 30 1.63 2.30 0.24
CA TRP A 30 0.74 3.34 0.75
C TRP A 30 1.47 4.36 1.63
N ILE A 31 2.38 3.92 2.50
CA ILE A 31 3.19 4.82 3.32
C ILE A 31 4.06 5.73 2.44
N PHE A 32 4.75 5.14 1.46
CA PHE A 32 5.59 5.88 0.51
C PHE A 32 4.77 6.90 -0.30
N TYR A 33 3.60 6.49 -0.79
CA TYR A 33 2.70 7.34 -1.55
C TYR A 33 2.18 8.52 -0.73
N LEU A 34 1.79 8.29 0.53
CA LEU A 34 1.38 9.35 1.45
C LEU A 34 2.53 10.32 1.77
N ALA A 35 3.77 9.85 1.85
CA ALA A 35 4.93 10.71 2.05
C ALA A 35 5.18 11.63 0.84
N ILE A 36 5.02 11.13 -0.39
CA ILE A 36 5.09 11.97 -1.60
C ILE A 36 4.02 13.05 -1.55
N GLN A 37 2.79 12.70 -1.20
CA GLN A 37 1.70 13.66 -1.06
C GLN A 37 2.00 14.70 0.02
N TYR A 38 2.49 14.28 1.19
CA TYR A 38 2.89 15.18 2.27
C TYR A 38 3.92 16.21 1.80
N ASN A 39 4.98 15.76 1.11
CA ASN A 39 6.05 16.64 0.64
C ASN A 39 5.63 17.53 -0.55
N GLY A 40 4.66 17.10 -1.34
CA GLY A 40 4.23 17.80 -2.56
C GLY A 40 3.10 18.82 -2.37
N TYR A 41 2.53 18.93 -1.18
CA TYR A 41 1.38 19.81 -0.90
C TYR A 41 1.69 20.94 0.09
N ASP A 42 2.88 21.53 -0.01
CA ASP A 42 3.38 22.59 0.89
C ASP A 42 2.75 23.98 0.59
N ASP A 43 1.98 24.09 -0.49
CA ASP A 43 1.54 25.35 -1.08
C ASP A 43 0.18 25.86 -0.52
N PHE A 44 -0.39 25.20 0.49
CA PHE A 44 -1.74 25.47 1.05
C PHE A 44 -2.91 25.48 0.04
N SER A 45 -2.66 25.16 -1.23
CA SER A 45 -3.65 25.17 -2.31
C SER A 45 -4.50 23.89 -2.36
N ASN A 46 -4.07 22.85 -1.65
CA ASN A 46 -4.70 21.53 -1.68
C ASN A 46 -5.43 21.19 -0.36
N ASN A 47 -6.76 21.27 -0.39
CA ASN A 47 -7.63 20.87 0.72
C ASN A 47 -7.80 19.34 0.87
N TYR A 48 -7.31 18.53 -0.08
CA TYR A 48 -7.51 17.08 -0.07
C TYR A 48 -6.60 16.35 0.92
N PHE A 49 -5.37 16.82 1.13
CA PHE A 49 -4.42 16.21 2.05
C PHE A 49 -4.57 16.80 3.46
N ASN A 50 -5.65 16.41 4.14
CA ASN A 50 -6.01 16.91 5.46
C ASN A 50 -6.04 15.79 6.52
N GLN A 51 -6.31 16.15 7.77
CA GLN A 51 -6.38 15.17 8.88
C GLN A 51 -7.40 14.05 8.65
N THR A 52 -8.56 14.34 8.05
CA THR A 52 -9.60 13.34 7.77
C THR A 52 -9.11 12.34 6.72
N TYR A 53 -8.46 12.83 5.66
CA TYR A 53 -7.84 12.00 4.64
C TYR A 53 -6.76 11.09 5.23
N LEU A 54 -5.85 11.64 6.05
CA LEU A 54 -4.81 10.87 6.72
C LEU A 54 -5.40 9.79 7.65
N LYS A 55 -6.40 10.13 8.48
CA LYS A 55 -7.07 9.18 9.37
C LYS A 55 -7.69 8.01 8.60
N LYS A 56 -8.33 8.29 7.45
CA LYS A 56 -8.88 7.25 6.58
C LYS A 56 -7.80 6.27 6.12
N TRP A 57 -6.68 6.78 5.59
CA TRP A 57 -5.62 5.92 5.07
C TRP A 57 -4.87 5.17 6.16
N VAL A 58 -4.60 5.80 7.31
CA VAL A 58 -4.02 5.12 8.47
C VAL A 58 -4.93 3.99 8.94
N SER A 59 -6.24 4.25 9.06
CA SER A 59 -7.21 3.21 9.44
C SER A 59 -7.25 2.06 8.42
N TRP A 60 -7.12 2.36 7.12
CA TRP A 60 -7.03 1.35 6.08
C TRP A 60 -5.76 0.51 6.19
N ILE A 61 -4.60 1.14 6.41
CA ILE A 61 -3.31 0.47 6.57
C ILE A 61 -3.34 -0.47 7.77
N VAL A 62 -3.84 -0.01 8.93
CA VAL A 62 -3.96 -0.85 10.14
C VAL A 62 -4.92 -2.02 9.93
N HIS A 63 -6.01 -1.80 9.18
CA HIS A 63 -6.93 -2.88 8.85
C HIS A 63 -6.27 -3.92 7.93
N TRP A 64 -5.55 -3.47 6.91
CA TRP A 64 -4.82 -4.33 5.98
C TRP A 64 -3.73 -5.13 6.68
N GLU A 65 -2.96 -4.48 7.54
CA GLU A 65 -1.95 -5.11 8.40
C GLU A 65 -2.56 -6.28 9.17
N ARG A 66 -3.68 -6.06 9.88
CA ARG A 66 -4.34 -7.11 10.67
C ARG A 66 -4.82 -8.30 9.83
N LEU A 67 -5.22 -8.06 8.58
CA LEU A 67 -5.73 -9.11 7.71
C LEU A 67 -4.62 -9.97 7.10
N TYR A 68 -3.48 -9.37 6.79
CA TYR A 68 -2.50 -9.99 5.90
C TYR A 68 -1.08 -10.06 6.45
N CYS A 69 -0.72 -9.22 7.42
CA CYS A 69 0.62 -9.18 8.00
C CYS A 69 0.60 -9.86 9.37
N LYS A 70 1.37 -10.93 9.51
CA LYS A 70 1.56 -11.64 10.79
C LYS A 70 2.81 -11.09 11.50
N PHE A 71 2.72 -9.86 12.00
CA PHE A 71 3.76 -9.30 12.86
C PHE A 71 3.70 -9.90 14.27
#